data_AF-A0A928SRW7-F1
#
_entry.id   AF-A0A928SRW7-F1
#
_cell.length_a   1.000
_cell.length_b   1.000
_cell.length_c   1.000
_cell.angle_alpha   90.00
_cell.angle_beta   90.00
_cell.angle_gamma   90.00
#
_symmetry.space_group_name_H-M   'P 1'
#
loop_
_entity.id
_entity.type
_entity.pdbx_description
1 polymer ?
#
loop_
_entity_poly.entity_id
_entity_poly.type
_entity_poly.pdbx_seq_one_letter_code
_entity_poly.pdbx_strand_id
1 'polypeptide(L)' 'MKLAIDLSEAQSEALLARAKTLGVSPEELALAAVAEALASPSDEFRSHAEQLLLKNAELYRRLA' A
#
# COMPACT_ATOMS: atom_id res chain seq x y z
N MET A 1 -8.94 18.24 -5.87
CA MET A 1 -10.22 17.97 -6.55
C MET A 1 -11.16 17.28 -5.57
N LYS A 2 -12.48 17.26 -5.79
CA LYS A 2 -13.40 16.40 -5.03
C LYS A 2 -13.79 15.21 -5.90
N LEU A 3 -13.74 14.01 -5.33
CA LEU A 3 -14.11 12.76 -6.00
C LEU A 3 -15.25 12.12 -5.21
N ALA A 4 -16.38 11.88 -5.87
CA ALA A 4 -17.47 11.08 -5.33
C ALA A 4 -17.36 9.67 -5.89
N ILE A 5 -17.38 8.67 -5.02
CA ILE A 5 -17.32 7.25 -5.38
C ILE A 5 -18.46 6.52 -4.70
N ASP A 6 -19.12 5.64 -5.45
CA ASP A 6 -20.10 4.73 -4.89
C ASP A 6 -19.38 3.51 -4.34
N LEU A 7 -19.59 3.24 -3.06
CA LEU A 7 -19.10 2.05 -2.39
C LEU A 7 -20.25 1.07 -2.23
N SER A 8 -19.97 -0.22 -2.35
CA SER A 8 -20.92 -1.23 -1.89
C SER A 8 -21.13 -1.10 -0.37
N GLU A 9 -22.23 -1.65 0.12
CA GLU A 9 -22.53 -1.66 1.57
C GLU A 9 -21.38 -2.31 2.35
N ALA A 10 -20.89 -3.47 1.89
CA ALA A 10 -19.77 -4.16 2.51
C ALA A 10 -18.46 -3.34 2.52
N GLN A 11 -18.18 -2.60 1.45
CA GLN A 11 -17.00 -1.72 1.39
C GLN A 11 -17.14 -0.53 2.36
N SER A 12 -18.34 0.02 2.47
CA SER A 12 -18.65 1.13 3.39
C SER A 12 -18.48 0.70 4.85
N GLU A 13 -19.03 -0.47 5.22
CA GLU A 13 -18.88 -1.04 6.55
C GLU A 13 -17.42 -1.32 6.91
N ALA A 14 -16.67 -1.90 5.98
CA ALA A 14 -15.25 -2.19 6.19
C ALA A 14 -14.42 -0.90 6.40
N LEU A 15 -14.68 0.14 5.61
CA LEU A 15 -14.00 1.44 5.74
C LEU A 15 -14.32 2.08 7.11
N LEU A 16 -15.60 2.10 7.50
CA LEU A 16 -16.04 2.64 8.78
C LEU A 16 -15.41 1.91 9.96
N ALA A 17 -15.42 0.57 9.92
CA ALA A 17 -14.82 -0.25 10.97
C ALA A 17 -13.31 0.00 11.09
N ARG A 18 -12.61 0.09 9.96
CA ARG A 18 -11.16 0.33 9.96
C ARG A 18 -10.80 1.72 10.45
N ALA A 19 -11.53 2.74 10.00
CA ALA A 19 -11.35 4.13 10.44
C ALA A 19 -11.59 4.26 11.95
N LYS A 20 -12.65 3.63 12.46
CA LYS A 20 -12.95 3.56 13.89
C LYS A 20 -11.82 2.95 14.71
N THR A 21 -11.27 1.82 14.27
CA THR A 21 -10.13 1.17 14.96
C THR A 21 -8.88 2.05 14.97
N LEU A 22 -8.69 2.89 13.95
CA LEU A 22 -7.56 3.81 13.84
C LEU A 22 -7.81 5.18 14.50
N GLY A 23 -9.05 5.47 14.92
CA GLY A 23 -9.40 6.76 15.52
C GLY A 23 -9.38 7.93 14.53
N VAL A 24 -9.54 7.66 13.23
CA VAL A 24 -9.56 8.67 12.15
C VAL A 24 -10.91 8.68 11.46
N SER A 25 -11.18 9.70 10.65
CA SER A 25 -12.38 9.73 9.82
C SER A 25 -12.29 8.74 8.64
N PRO A 26 -13.42 8.21 8.14
CA PRO A 26 -13.43 7.38 6.93
C PRO A 26 -12.80 8.09 5.71
N GLU A 27 -13.02 9.40 5.59
CA GLU A 27 -12.47 10.24 4.52
C GLU A 27 -10.96 10.39 4.64
N GLU A 28 -10.43 10.59 5.85
CA GLU A 28 -8.99 10.66 6.11
C GLU A 28 -8.31 9.34 5.77
N LEU A 29 -8.90 8.22 6.18
CA LEU A 29 -8.40 6.89 5.84
C LEU A 29 -8.44 6.64 4.32
N ALA A 30 -9.54 7.01 3.65
CA ALA A 30 -9.68 6.85 2.21
C ALA A 30 -8.64 7.69 1.46
N LEU A 31 -8.39 8.93 1.89
CA LEU A 31 -7.39 9.80 1.31
C LEU A 31 -5.98 9.23 1.48
N ALA A 32 -5.64 8.71 2.66
CA ALA A 32 -4.36 8.06 2.92
C ALA A 32 -4.16 6.82 2.04
N ALA A 33 -5.21 5.99 1.90
CA ALA A 33 -5.16 4.81 1.04
C ALA A 33 -4.98 5.17 -0.44
N VAL A 34 -5.62 6.24 -0.93
CA VAL A 34 -5.40 6.74 -2.30
C VAL A 34 -3.97 7.27 -2.46
N ALA A 35 -3.46 8.02 -1.50
CA ALA A 35 -2.09 8.53 -1.54
C ALA A 35 -1.06 7.38 -1.57
N GLU A 36 -1.28 6.34 -0.76
CA GLU A 36 -0.44 5.15 -0.73
C GLU A 36 -0.55 4.33 -2.03
N ALA A 37 -1.75 4.16 -2.58
CA ALA A 37 -1.95 3.47 -3.85
C ALA A 37 -1.28 4.20 -5.03
N LEU A 38 -1.20 5.53 -4.97
CA LEU A 38 -0.55 6.37 -5.98
C LEU A 38 0.95 6.57 -5.71
N ALA A 39 1.43 6.24 -4.52
CA ALA A 39 2.84 6.26 -4.22
C ALA A 39 3.53 5.17 -5.05
N SER A 40 4.23 5.55 -6.11
CA SER A 40 5.21 4.65 -6.70
C SER A 40 6.27 4.38 -5.64
N PRO A 41 6.69 3.11 -5.41
CA PRO A 41 7.89 2.86 -4.64
C PRO A 41 9.00 3.70 -5.27
N SER A 42 9.71 4.48 -4.45
CA SER A 42 10.77 5.34 -4.96
C SER A 42 11.71 4.51 -5.83
N ASP A 43 12.27 5.13 -6.87
CA ASP A 43 13.24 4.44 -7.73
C ASP A 43 14.41 3.88 -6.91
N GLU A 44 14.75 4.53 -5.78
CA GLU A 44 15.67 4.00 -4.77
C GLU A 44 15.18 2.69 -4.14
N PHE A 45 13.92 2.60 -3.71
CA PHE A 45 13.37 1.37 -3.14
C PHE A 45 13.39 0.23 -4.17
N ARG A 46 12.99 0.52 -5.43
CA ARG A 46 13.06 -0.46 -6.52
C ARG A 46 14.49 -0.93 -6.76
N SER A 47 15.44 -0.01 -6.86
CA SER A 47 16.86 -0.34 -7.06
C SER A 47 17.42 -1.19 -5.94
N HIS A 48 17.11 -0.86 -4.68
CA HIS A 48 17.54 -1.65 -3.53
C HIS A 48 16.88 -3.03 -3.47
N ALA A 49 15.59 -3.13 -3.81
CA ALA A 49 14.89 -4.41 -3.90
C ALA A 49 15.52 -5.32 -4.97
N GLU A 50 15.83 -4.78 -6.15
CA GLU A 50 16.53 -5.52 -7.22
C GLU A 50 17.92 -5.99 -6.78
N GLN A 51 18.70 -5.12 -6.13
CA GLN A 51 20.02 -5.49 -5.61
C GLN A 51 19.93 -6.60 -4.55
N LEU A 52 18.92 -6.55 -3.67
CA LEU A 52 18.71 -7.57 -2.64
C LEU A 52 18.32 -8.91 -3.27
N LEU A 53 17.45 -8.92 -4.28
CA LEU A 53 17.05 -10.11 -5.01
C LEU A 53 18.23 -10.74 -5.76
N LEU A 54 19.08 -9.93 -6.40
CA LEU A 54 20.30 -10.40 -7.07
C LEU A 54 21.28 -11.03 -6.08
N LYS A 55 21.51 -10.39 -4.93
CA LYS A 55 22.38 -10.95 -3.86
C LYS A 55 21.85 -12.28 -3.34
N ASN A 56 20.54 -12.40 -3.14
CA ASN A 56 19.94 -13.66 -2.69
C ASN A 56 20.04 -14.75 -3.77
N ALA A 57 19.77 -14.42 -5.03
CA ALA A 57 19.93 -15.36 -6.14
C ALA A 57 21.38 -15.86 -6.26
N GLU A 58 22.36 -14.99 -6.04
CA GLU A 58 23.77 -15.35 -6.01
C GLU A 58 24.14 -16.23 -4.80
N LEU A 59 23.61 -15.93 -3.61
CA LEU A 59 23.77 -16.78 -2.43
C LEU A 59 23.24 -18.19 -2.69
N TYR A 60 22.01 -18.31 -3.18
CA TYR A 60 21.41 -19.61 -3.51
C TYR A 60 22.23 -20.37 -4.56
N ARG A 61 22.79 -19.68 -5.56
CA ARG A 61 23.66 -20.31 -6.57
C ARG A 61 24.95 -20.87 -5.99
N ARG A 62 25.51 -20.25 -4.95
CA ARG A 62 26.75 -20.70 -4.29
C ARG A 62 26.52 -21.83 -3.27
N LEU A 63 25.29 -22.00 -2.82
CA LEU A 63 24.86 -23.00 -1.84
C LEU A 63 24.41 -24.33 -2.48
N ALA A 64 24.25 -24.36 -3.81
CA ALA A 64 23.95 -25.56 -4.61
C ALA A 64 25.22 -26.10 -5.27
#